data_AF-A0A3B0UFQ8-F1
#
_entry.id   AF-A0A3B0UFQ8-F1
#
_cell.length_a   1.000
_cell.length_b   1.000
_cell.length_c   1.000
_cell.angle_alpha   90.00
_cell.angle_beta   90.00
_cell.angle_gamma   90.00
#
_symmetry.space_group_name_H-M   'P 1'
#
loop_
_entity.id
_entity.type
_entity.pdbx_description
1 polymer ?
#
loop_
_entity_poly.entity_id
_entity_poly.type
_entity_poly.pdbx_seq_one_letter_code
_entity_poly.pdbx_strand_id
1 'polypeptide(L)'
;SAFFWAAYWIMNMKDPREETGKILLNMLFGLVFLIIYFAVRGHWPVIPSLSGFIGSLYIGTFEMSLTFVIWLKALNYSADTAKVSNLIYLSPFLGLFWISHAVGENIHGYTMVGLAFIIGGILLQQRYKK
;
A
#
# COMPACT_ATOMS: atom_id res chain seq x y z
N SER A 1 7.20 7.50 -7.84
CA SER A 1 6.85 6.80 -6.58
C SER A 1 7.22 5.32 -6.61
N ALA A 2 6.93 4.57 -7.69
CA ALA A 2 7.20 3.13 -7.77
C ALA A 2 8.65 2.72 -7.45
N PHE A 3 9.64 3.51 -7.86
CA PHE A 3 11.05 3.25 -7.53
C PHE A 3 11.31 3.26 -6.02
N PHE A 4 10.86 4.30 -5.30
CA PHE A 4 11.02 4.39 -3.85
C PHE A 4 10.31 3.26 -3.12
N TRP A 5 9.09 2.91 -3.57
CA TRP A 5 8.32 1.81 -3.01
C TRP A 5 9.06 0.46 -3.20
N ALA A 6 9.52 0.17 -4.43
CA ALA A 6 10.27 -1.04 -4.71
C ALA A 6 11.59 -1.12 -3.92
N ALA A 7 12.35 -0.02 -3.86
CA ALA A 7 13.58 0.06 -3.09
C ALA A 7 13.34 -0.18 -1.60
N TYR A 8 12.29 0.43 -1.04
CA TYR A 8 11.89 0.23 0.36
C TYR A 8 11.65 -1.26 0.67
N TRP A 9 10.86 -1.96 -0.14
CA TRP A 9 10.58 -3.38 0.11
C TRP A 9 11.80 -4.27 -0.07
N ILE A 10 12.61 -4.03 -1.11
CA ILE A 10 13.84 -4.78 -1.35
C ILE A 10 14.82 -4.59 -0.18
N MET A 11 14.97 -3.38 0.34
CA MET A 11 15.82 -3.12 1.51
C MET A 11 15.25 -3.75 2.79
N ASN A 12 13.92 -3.69 3.01
CA ASN A 12 13.29 -4.30 4.18
C ASN A 12 13.43 -5.82 4.23
N MET A 13 13.46 -6.48 3.07
CA MET A 13 13.70 -7.92 2.98
C MET A 13 15.15 -8.31 3.31
N LYS A 14 16.12 -7.41 3.11
CA LYS A 14 17.53 -7.65 3.45
C LYS A 14 17.84 -7.41 4.92
N ASP A 15 16.99 -6.66 5.61
CA ASP A 15 17.16 -6.39 7.04
C ASP A 15 16.78 -7.64 7.87
N PRO A 16 17.63 -8.14 8.78
CA PRO A 16 17.36 -9.34 9.57
C PRO A 16 16.42 -9.13 10.77
N ARG A 17 15.99 -7.89 11.06
CA ARG A 17 15.12 -7.58 12.21
C ARG A 17 13.71 -8.18 12.03
N GLU A 18 13.00 -8.35 13.15
CA GLU A 18 11.60 -8.76 13.15
C GLU A 18 10.71 -7.76 12.37
N GLU A 19 9.74 -8.28 11.62
CA GLU A 19 8.88 -7.47 10.72
C GLU A 19 8.08 -6.41 11.49
N THR A 20 7.56 -6.77 12.67
CA THR A 20 6.80 -5.86 13.53
C THR A 20 7.65 -4.67 13.97
N GLY A 21 8.92 -4.92 14.33
CA GLY A 21 9.86 -3.87 14.72
C GLY A 21 10.17 -2.90 13.57
N LYS A 22 10.30 -3.41 12.35
CA LYS A 22 10.50 -2.58 11.15
C LYS A 22 9.32 -1.65 10.90
N ILE A 23 8.09 -2.18 10.91
CA ILE A 23 6.88 -1.38 10.70
C ILE A 23 6.69 -0.35 11.82
N LEU A 24 6.96 -0.71 13.08
CA LEU A 24 6.94 0.24 14.19
C LEU A 24 7.91 1.39 13.98
N LEU A 25 9.16 1.11 13.59
CA LEU A 25 10.14 2.16 13.30
C LEU A 25 9.69 3.05 12.13
N ASN A 26 9.13 2.47 11.07
CA ASN A 26 8.60 3.25 9.95
C ASN A 26 7.47 4.18 10.40
N MET A 27 6.59 3.73 11.30
CA MET A 27 5.52 4.54 11.88
C MET A 27 6.08 5.68 12.75
N LEU A 28 7.09 5.39 13.58
CA LEU A 28 7.75 6.38 14.44
C LEU A 28 8.47 7.46 13.61
N PHE A 29 9.25 7.06 12.61
CA PHE A 29 9.89 8.02 11.72
C PHE A 29 8.86 8.80 10.89
N GLY A 30 7.80 8.14 10.42
CA GLY A 30 6.67 8.80 9.77
C GLY A 30 6.04 9.88 10.65
N LEU A 31 5.81 9.57 11.93
CA LEU A 31 5.30 10.53 12.91
C LEU A 31 6.27 11.69 13.12
N VAL A 32 7.56 11.42 13.29
CA VAL A 32 8.60 12.46 13.44
C VAL A 32 8.63 13.38 12.22
N PHE A 33 8.60 12.83 11.01
CA PHE A 33 8.58 13.63 9.78
C PHE A 33 7.31 14.46 9.64
N LEU A 34 6.15 13.93 10.05
CA LEU A 34 4.90 14.69 10.09
C LEU A 34 4.97 15.86 11.08
N ILE A 35 5.52 15.62 12.28
CA ILE A 35 5.69 16.67 13.29
C ILE A 35 6.60 17.78 12.76
N ILE A 36 7.75 17.42 12.17
CA ILE A 36 8.67 18.40 11.57
C ILE A 36 7.99 19.17 10.45
N TYR A 37 7.25 18.49 9.58
CA TYR A 37 6.52 19.12 8.48
C TYR A 37 5.51 20.17 8.99
N PHE A 38 4.71 19.82 9.99
CA PHE A 38 3.74 20.76 10.57
C PHE A 38 4.40 21.89 11.36
N ALA A 39 5.49 21.61 12.08
CA ALA A 39 6.25 22.63 12.79
C ALA A 39 6.85 23.68 11.82
N VAL A 40 7.39 23.25 10.68
CA VAL A 40 7.97 24.14 9.66
C VAL A 40 6.89 24.92 8.90
N ARG A 41 5.76 24.28 8.57
CA ARG A 41 4.67 24.93 7.82
C ARG A 41 3.79 25.82 8.70
N GLY A 42 3.85 25.65 10.03
CA GLY A 42 3.06 26.41 11.00
C GLY A 42 1.56 26.10 10.99
N HIS A 43 1.10 25.16 10.16
CA HIS A 43 -0.30 24.81 9.99
C HIS A 43 -0.58 23.45 10.63
N TRP A 44 -0.99 23.45 11.90
CA TRP A 44 -1.33 22.22 12.60
C TRP A 44 -2.68 21.65 12.11
N PRO A 45 -2.81 20.31 12.05
CA PRO A 45 -4.07 19.68 11.68
C PRO A 45 -5.16 20.03 12.69
N VAL A 46 -6.34 20.33 12.19
CA VAL A 46 -7.54 20.59 12.99
C VAL A 46 -7.97 19.28 13.67
N ILE A 47 -8.52 19.37 14.87
CA ILE A 47 -9.09 18.22 15.58
C ILE A 47 -10.16 17.58 14.67
N PRO A 48 -10.01 16.29 14.31
CA PRO A 48 -10.96 15.64 13.43
C PRO A 48 -12.31 15.46 14.12
N SER A 49 -13.38 15.38 13.33
CA SER A 49 -14.67 14.89 13.81
C SER A 49 -14.55 13.45 14.33
N LEU A 50 -15.53 12.98 15.11
CA LEU A 50 -15.54 11.60 15.62
C LEU A 50 -15.40 10.56 14.49
N SER A 51 -16.04 10.79 13.35
CA SER A 51 -15.90 9.94 12.16
C SER A 51 -14.49 9.98 11.58
N GLY A 52 -13.86 11.15 11.52
CA GLY A 52 -12.46 11.30 11.09
C GLY A 52 -11.49 10.60 12.05
N PHE A 53 -11.73 10.67 13.35
CA PHE A 53 -10.92 9.98 14.35
C PHE A 53 -11.01 8.46 14.19
N ILE A 54 -12.23 7.91 14.13
CA ILE A 54 -12.46 6.46 13.94
C ILE A 54 -11.86 5.99 12.61
N GLY A 55 -12.03 6.76 11.53
CA GLY A 55 -11.43 6.46 10.23
C GLY A 55 -9.89 6.44 10.28
N SER A 56 -9.28 7.42 10.95
CA SER A 56 -7.82 7.47 11.12
C SER A 56 -7.29 6.29 11.93
N LEU A 57 -8.02 5.86 12.96
CA LEU A 57 -7.68 4.69 13.77
C LEU A 57 -7.76 3.41 12.93
N TYR A 58 -8.81 3.27 12.12
CA TYR A 58 -8.98 2.13 11.21
C TYR A 58 -7.84 2.05 10.18
N ILE A 59 -7.56 3.14 9.47
CA ILE A 59 -6.51 3.19 8.44
C ILE A 59 -5.14 2.92 9.09
N GLY A 60 -4.83 3.56 10.22
CA GLY A 60 -3.54 3.42 10.89
C GLY A 60 -3.29 2.01 11.43
N THR A 61 -4.29 1.38 12.03
CA THR A 61 -4.15 0.05 12.64
C THR A 61 -4.28 -1.09 11.63
N PHE A 62 -5.28 -1.02 10.75
CA PHE A 62 -5.61 -2.11 9.85
C PHE A 62 -4.89 -1.96 8.49
N GLU A 63 -5.12 -0.85 7.80
CA GLU A 63 -4.64 -0.67 6.42
C GLU A 63 -3.14 -0.39 6.30
N MET A 64 -2.53 0.24 7.31
CA MET A 64 -1.12 0.67 7.23
C MET A 64 -0.18 -0.04 8.22
N SER A 65 -0.71 -0.75 9.22
CA SER A 65 0.10 -1.49 10.20
C SER A 65 -0.02 -3.00 10.03
N LEU A 66 -1.18 -3.58 10.36
CA LEU A 66 -1.37 -5.03 10.36
C LEU A 66 -1.13 -5.65 8.97
N THR A 67 -1.76 -5.07 7.95
CA THR A 67 -1.61 -5.54 6.55
C THR A 67 -0.18 -5.40 6.05
N PHE A 68 0.56 -4.36 6.45
CA PHE A 68 1.97 -4.16 6.09
C PHE A 68 2.88 -5.20 6.76
N VAL A 69 2.61 -5.56 8.02
CA VAL A 69 3.32 -6.66 8.70
C VAL A 69 3.02 -8.00 8.00
N ILE A 70 1.75 -8.27 7.66
CA ILE A 70 1.36 -9.49 6.93
C ILE A 70 2.07 -9.52 5.57
N TRP A 71 2.12 -8.40 4.86
CA TRP A 71 2.78 -8.29 3.58
C TRP A 71 4.31 -8.49 3.68
N LEU A 72 4.99 -7.89 4.66
CA LEU A 72 6.41 -8.16 4.93
C LEU A 72 6.66 -9.64 5.18
N LYS A 73 5.83 -10.26 6.03
CA LYS A 73 5.93 -11.69 6.33
C LYS A 73 5.73 -12.51 5.05
N ALA A 74 4.71 -12.21 4.26
CA ALA A 74 4.47 -12.91 3.00
C ALA A 74 5.67 -12.81 2.04
N LEU A 75 6.32 -11.65 1.97
CA LEU A 75 7.54 -11.47 1.18
C LEU A 75 8.72 -12.29 1.74
N ASN A 76 8.94 -12.27 3.06
CA ASN A 76 10.09 -12.96 3.68
C ASN A 76 9.94 -14.49 3.67
N TYR A 77 8.72 -15.01 3.86
CA TYR A 77 8.45 -16.45 3.94
C TYR A 77 8.15 -17.10 2.58
N SER A 78 7.89 -16.31 1.52
CA SER A 78 7.64 -16.87 0.20
C SER A 78 8.92 -17.37 -0.45
N ALA A 79 8.86 -18.60 -1.00
CA ALA A 79 9.92 -19.14 -1.85
C ALA A 79 10.14 -18.30 -3.13
N ASP A 80 9.11 -17.60 -3.59
CA ASP A 80 9.15 -16.73 -4.77
C ASP A 80 8.50 -15.38 -4.45
N THR A 81 9.34 -14.39 -4.20
CA THR A 81 8.95 -13.02 -3.85
C THR A 81 8.33 -12.29 -5.04
N ALA A 82 8.66 -12.69 -6.27
CA ALA A 82 8.08 -12.14 -7.47
C ALA A 82 6.62 -12.60 -7.65
N LYS A 83 6.28 -13.84 -7.27
CA LYS A 83 4.88 -14.30 -7.27
C LYS A 83 4.02 -13.52 -6.27
N VAL A 84 4.51 -13.30 -5.06
CA VAL A 84 3.80 -12.48 -4.06
C VAL A 84 3.66 -11.04 -4.56
N SER A 85 4.72 -10.47 -5.14
CA SER A 85 4.70 -9.12 -5.72
C SER A 85 3.68 -8.98 -6.86
N ASN A 86 3.47 -10.02 -7.65
CA ASN A 86 2.48 -10.01 -8.72
C ASN A 86 1.03 -9.92 -8.19
N LEU A 87 0.76 -10.30 -6.93
CA LEU A 87 -0.58 -10.17 -6.33
C LEU A 87 -1.02 -8.70 -6.21
N ILE A 88 -0.08 -7.76 -6.16
CA ILE A 88 -0.39 -6.32 -6.13
C ILE A 88 -1.17 -5.91 -7.37
N TYR A 89 -0.95 -6.58 -8.50
CA TYR A 89 -1.69 -6.28 -9.73
C TYR A 89 -3.19 -6.64 -9.65
N LEU A 90 -3.62 -7.37 -8.61
CA LEU A 90 -5.04 -7.58 -8.33
C LEU A 90 -5.69 -6.37 -7.65
N SER A 91 -4.90 -5.47 -7.05
CA SER A 91 -5.36 -4.26 -6.36
C SER A 91 -6.33 -3.40 -7.19
N PRO A 92 -6.08 -3.05 -8.47
CA PRO A 92 -7.02 -2.26 -9.26
C PRO A 92 -8.39 -2.93 -9.45
N PHE A 93 -8.46 -4.27 -9.50
CA PHE A 93 -9.73 -4.99 -9.61
C PHE A 93 -10.52 -4.96 -8.32
N LEU A 94 -9.84 -5.30 -7.21
CA LEU A 94 -10.47 -5.27 -5.89
C LEU A 94 -10.90 -3.85 -5.54
N GLY A 95 -10.07 -2.86 -5.87
CA GLY A 95 -10.38 -1.45 -5.71
C GLY A 95 -11.66 -1.05 -6.47
N LEU A 96 -11.76 -1.41 -7.76
CA LEU A 96 -12.97 -1.12 -8.55
C LEU A 96 -14.21 -1.84 -8.02
N PHE A 97 -14.07 -3.09 -7.59
CA PHE A 97 -15.15 -3.84 -6.97
C PHE A 97 -15.68 -3.13 -5.72
N TRP A 98 -14.79 -2.73 -4.81
CA TRP A 98 -15.16 -2.03 -3.58
C TRP A 98 -15.68 -0.63 -3.82
N ILE A 99 -15.08 0.16 -4.72
CA ILE A 99 -15.56 1.51 -5.05
C ILE A 99 -16.97 1.45 -5.67
N SER A 100 -17.23 0.50 -6.56
CA SER A 100 -18.56 0.36 -7.15
C SER A 100 -19.62 -0.10 -6.15
N HIS A 101 -19.30 -1.03 -5.24
CA HIS A 101 -20.29 -1.57 -4.29
C HIS A 101 -20.43 -0.75 -2.99
N ALA A 102 -19.31 -0.31 -2.41
CA ALA A 102 -19.30 0.37 -1.12
C ALA A 102 -19.48 1.89 -1.24
N VAL A 103 -18.90 2.51 -2.28
CA VAL A 103 -19.02 3.96 -2.53
C VAL A 103 -20.17 4.26 -3.50
N GLY A 104 -20.54 3.30 -4.36
CA GLY A 104 -21.63 3.46 -5.32
C GLY A 104 -21.25 4.23 -6.58
N GLU A 105 -19.95 4.34 -6.89
CA GLU A 105 -19.51 5.06 -8.08
C GLU A 105 -19.80 4.29 -9.38
N ASN A 106 -20.21 5.03 -10.41
CA ASN A 106 -20.44 4.48 -11.74
C ASN A 106 -19.10 4.26 -12.46
N ILE A 107 -18.78 3.01 -12.76
CA ILE A 107 -17.57 2.66 -13.52
C ILE A 107 -17.78 3.02 -15.00
N HIS A 108 -17.03 4.00 -15.49
CA HIS A 108 -17.02 4.34 -16.92
C HIS A 108 -16.31 3.28 -17.77
N GLY A 109 -16.73 3.12 -19.02
CA GLY A 109 -16.12 2.17 -19.96
C GLY A 109 -14.62 2.39 -20.19
N TYR A 110 -14.14 3.63 -20.08
CA TYR A 110 -12.69 3.94 -20.15
C TYR A 110 -11.88 3.26 -19.04
N THR A 111 -12.46 3.08 -17.85
CA THR A 111 -11.82 2.36 -16.75
C THR A 111 -11.62 0.88 -17.09
N MET A 112 -12.58 0.28 -17.81
CA MET A 112 -12.44 -1.11 -18.28
C MET A 112 -11.36 -1.25 -19.35
N VAL A 113 -11.24 -0.28 -20.25
CA VAL A 113 -10.17 -0.26 -21.26
C VAL A 113 -8.80 -0.10 -20.61
N GLY A 114 -8.67 0.80 -19.63
CA GLY A 114 -7.43 0.95 -18.85
C GLY A 114 -7.05 -0.33 -18.11
N LEU A 115 -8.03 -0.99 -17.49
CA LEU A 115 -7.83 -2.28 -16.83
C LEU A 115 -7.38 -3.37 -17.82
N ALA A 116 -7.97 -3.42 -19.01
CA ALA A 116 -7.55 -4.35 -20.07
C ALA A 116 -6.09 -4.12 -20.49
N PHE A 117 -5.64 -2.87 -20.61
CA PHE A 117 -4.23 -2.56 -20.88
C PHE A 117 -3.29 -3.00 -19.76
N ILE A 118 -3.67 -2.78 -18.49
CA ILE A 118 -2.88 -3.23 -17.34
C ILE A 118 -2.72 -4.76 -17.37
N ILE A 119 -3.82 -5.49 -17.57
CA ILE A 119 -3.81 -6.96 -17.69
C ILE A 119 -2.93 -7.42 -18.85
N GLY A 120 -3.11 -6.81 -20.03
CA GLY A 120 -2.33 -7.12 -21.22
C GLY A 120 -0.83 -6.95 -20.97
N GLY A 121 -0.44 -5.86 -20.31
CA GLY A 121 0.95 -5.61 -19.91
C GLY A 121 1.49 -6.67 -18.95
N ILE A 122 0.72 -7.09 -17.94
CA ILE A 122 1.14 -8.12 -16.98
C ILE A 122 1.29 -9.49 -17.66
N LEU A 123 0.33 -9.88 -18.50
CA LEU A 123 0.38 -11.15 -19.23
C LEU A 123 1.58 -11.20 -20.18
N LEU A 124 1.88 -10.09 -20.86
CA LEU A 124 3.06 -9.95 -21.70
C LEU A 124 4.35 -10.06 -20.85
N GLN A 125 4.40 -9.36 -19.71
CA GLN A 125 5.54 -9.41 -18.78
C GLN A 125 5.80 -10.84 -18.29
N GLN A 126 4.76 -11.57 -17.90
CA GLN A 126 4.90 -12.97 -17.46
C GLN A 126 5.35 -13.90 -18.58
N ARG A 127 4.90 -13.68 -19.83
CA ARG A 127 5.31 -14.48 -21.00
C ARG A 127 6.79 -14.29 -21.36
N TYR A 128 7.32 -13.08 -21.18
CA TYR A 128 8.72 -12.77 -21.49
C TYR A 128 9.70 -13.10 -20.35
N LYS A 129 9.21 -13.29 -19.12
CA LYS A 129 10.04 -13.64 -17.95
C LYS A 129 10.48 -15.12 -17.91
N LYS A 130 10.66 -15.72 -19.08
CA LYS A 130 11.25 -17.07 -19.24
C LYS A 130 12.75 -17.04 -19.01
#